data_AF-A0A820IGH9-F1
#
_entry.id   AF-A0A820IGH9-F1
#
_cell.length_a   1.000
_cell.length_b   1.000
_cell.length_c   1.000
_cell.angle_alpha   90.00
_cell.angle_beta   90.00
_cell.angle_gamma   90.00
#
_symmetry.space_group_name_H-M   'P 1'
#
loop_
_entity.id
_entity.type
_entity.pdbx_description
1 polymer ?
#
loop_
_entity_poly.entity_id
_entity_poly.type
_entity_poly.pdbx_seq_one_letter_code
_entity_poly.pdbx_strand_id
1 'polypeptide(L)'
;ILELFTHILIGNIDLACIYYITILCDTLDKIEWNETDDIRVFFNIIYPFLDDEGLDTVVIDFISFTENKINRSLVIEFIITLLLKGKEPLLQEMRYKLSVQLTQNFDMMNELEFHTAIENIAYTADERFVSRFFHRAERHSHWDNLQGFVLMTKLADIAAFYYFTQLIEELKEPLNEKIQKEYNLRKKYDGIDRERRAGKQVLDEHTNLLKYSKLKSLGIILYEYVIFIIFSSCKLIFESIFRPTIEQLPDERKNLNASASFENEDISPS
;
A
#
# COMPACT_ATOMS: atom_id res chain seq x y z
N ILE A 1 -4.98 -11.65 -5.24
CA ILE A 1 -5.30 -10.49 -6.13
C ILE A 1 -6.72 -9.97 -5.93
N LEU A 2 -7.77 -10.79 -6.11
CA LEU A 2 -9.17 -10.33 -5.93
C LEU A 2 -9.41 -9.72 -4.54
N GLU A 3 -8.85 -10.34 -3.49
CA GLU A 3 -8.93 -9.83 -2.12
C GLU A 3 -8.27 -8.45 -1.97
N LEU A 4 -7.08 -8.24 -2.53
CA LEU A 4 -6.42 -6.94 -2.57
C LEU A 4 -7.31 -5.87 -3.26
N PHE A 5 -7.95 -6.22 -4.37
CA PHE A 5 -8.91 -5.33 -5.03
C PHE A 5 -10.10 -4.98 -4.12
N THR A 6 -10.65 -5.95 -3.39
CA THR A 6 -11.73 -5.69 -2.43
C THR A 6 -11.29 -4.70 -1.35
N HIS A 7 -10.10 -4.90 -0.77
CA HIS A 7 -9.55 -3.99 0.24
C HIS A 7 -9.31 -2.57 -0.30
N ILE A 8 -8.97 -2.44 -1.57
CA ILE A 8 -8.82 -1.13 -2.24
C ILE A 8 -10.18 -0.47 -2.47
N LEU A 9 -11.18 -1.22 -2.93
CA LEU A 9 -12.52 -0.69 -3.19
C LEU A 9 -13.22 -0.20 -1.93
N ILE A 10 -13.08 -0.91 -0.81
CA ILE A 10 -13.64 -0.48 0.49
C ILE A 10 -12.77 0.57 1.20
N GLY A 11 -11.66 1.00 0.58
CA GLY A 11 -10.81 2.04 1.14
C GLY A 11 -9.93 1.61 2.31
N ASN A 12 -9.64 0.32 2.49
CA ASN A 12 -8.69 -0.17 3.51
C ASN A 12 -7.23 -0.06 3.05
N ILE A 13 -6.95 -0.34 1.78
CA ILE A 13 -5.62 -0.20 1.15
C ILE A 13 -5.66 0.85 0.03
N ASP A 14 -4.60 1.63 -0.18
CA ASP A 14 -4.56 2.57 -1.32
C ASP A 14 -4.34 1.86 -2.65
N LEU A 15 -4.87 2.42 -3.74
CA LEU A 15 -4.64 1.90 -5.09
C LEU A 15 -3.12 1.86 -5.46
N ALA A 16 -2.27 2.65 -4.81
CA ALA A 16 -0.81 2.57 -4.91
C ALA A 16 -0.27 1.14 -4.71
N CYS A 17 -0.89 0.32 -3.85
CA CYS A 17 -0.47 -1.07 -3.66
C CYS A 17 -0.65 -1.92 -4.92
N ILE A 18 -1.63 -1.64 -5.79
CA ILE A 18 -1.71 -2.31 -7.09
C ILE A 18 -0.53 -1.90 -7.95
N TYR A 19 -0.17 -0.62 -7.99
CA TYR A 19 1.00 -0.18 -8.76
C TYR A 19 2.30 -0.77 -8.23
N TYR A 20 2.45 -0.87 -6.90
CA TYR A 20 3.58 -1.56 -6.27
C TYR A 20 3.67 -3.03 -6.70
N ILE A 21 2.59 -3.80 -6.57
CA ILE A 21 2.53 -5.18 -7.09
C ILE A 21 2.77 -5.19 -8.61
N THR A 22 2.37 -4.13 -9.31
CA THR A 22 2.57 -3.95 -10.75
C THR A 22 4.00 -3.52 -11.14
N ILE A 23 4.89 -3.24 -10.21
CA ILE A 23 6.32 -3.10 -10.51
C ILE A 23 7.02 -4.38 -10.08
N LEU A 24 6.57 -4.96 -8.98
CA LEU A 24 7.07 -6.21 -8.45
C LEU A 24 6.93 -7.36 -9.46
N CYS A 25 5.76 -7.58 -10.06
CA CYS A 25 5.60 -8.68 -11.01
C CYS A 25 6.49 -8.51 -12.26
N ASP A 26 6.67 -7.28 -12.76
CA ASP A 26 7.58 -6.96 -13.88
C ASP A 26 9.04 -7.17 -13.50
N THR A 27 9.37 -7.01 -12.22
CA THR A 27 10.70 -7.24 -11.66
C THR A 27 10.96 -8.74 -11.53
N LEU A 28 9.99 -9.50 -11.03
CA LEU A 28 10.08 -10.96 -10.89
C LEU A 28 10.16 -11.68 -12.24
N ASP A 29 9.55 -11.14 -13.29
CA ASP A 29 9.63 -11.69 -14.66
C ASP A 29 11.06 -11.75 -15.20
N LYS A 30 11.97 -10.99 -14.60
CA LYS A 30 13.38 -10.93 -15.00
C LYS A 30 14.25 -11.92 -14.22
N ILE A 31 13.69 -12.67 -13.27
CA ILE A 31 14.45 -13.55 -12.37
C ILE A 31 14.29 -15.01 -12.77
N GLU A 32 15.41 -15.71 -12.92
CA GLU A 32 15.45 -17.16 -13.04
C GLU A 32 15.66 -17.76 -11.64
N TRP A 33 14.64 -18.45 -11.13
CA TRP A 33 14.69 -19.13 -9.84
C TRP A 33 15.38 -20.49 -9.97
N ASN A 34 16.44 -20.72 -9.20
CA ASN A 34 17.16 -22.00 -9.20
C ASN A 34 16.96 -22.74 -7.88
N GLU A 35 16.90 -22.01 -6.76
CA GLU A 35 16.73 -22.57 -5.43
C GLU A 35 15.90 -21.67 -4.55
N THR A 36 15.24 -22.23 -3.53
CA THR A 36 14.47 -21.45 -2.54
C THR A 36 15.34 -20.38 -1.86
N ASP A 37 16.64 -20.65 -1.67
CA ASP A 37 17.60 -19.70 -1.08
C ASP A 37 17.79 -18.42 -1.94
N ASP A 38 17.41 -18.42 -3.22
CA ASP A 38 17.42 -17.23 -4.07
C ASP A 38 16.47 -16.14 -3.55
N ILE A 39 15.43 -16.53 -2.79
CA ILE A 39 14.49 -15.58 -2.18
C ILE A 39 15.18 -14.65 -1.18
N ARG A 40 16.22 -15.12 -0.49
CA ARG A 40 16.97 -14.30 0.47
C ARG A 40 17.65 -13.14 -0.25
N VAL A 41 18.28 -13.43 -1.40
CA VAL A 41 18.96 -12.41 -2.22
C VAL A 41 17.94 -11.41 -2.74
N PHE A 42 16.78 -11.91 -3.20
CA PHE A 42 15.69 -11.07 -3.65
C PHE A 42 15.18 -10.13 -2.55
N PHE A 43 14.85 -10.66 -1.36
CA PHE A 43 14.38 -9.86 -0.22
C PHE A 43 15.42 -8.88 0.29
N ASN A 44 16.70 -9.23 0.31
CA ASN A 44 17.76 -8.29 0.65
C ASN A 44 17.83 -7.10 -0.32
N ILE A 45 17.44 -7.31 -1.59
CA ILE A 45 17.43 -6.25 -2.60
C ILE A 45 16.20 -5.35 -2.45
N ILE A 46 15.02 -5.93 -2.24
CA ILE A 46 13.78 -5.15 -2.15
C ILE A 46 13.54 -4.55 -0.75
N TYR A 47 14.18 -5.10 0.28
CA TYR A 47 14.14 -4.62 1.66
C TYR A 47 15.56 -4.33 2.19
N PRO A 48 16.31 -3.41 1.57
CA PRO A 48 17.71 -3.14 1.93
C PRO A 48 17.89 -2.50 3.32
N PHE A 49 16.78 -2.14 3.97
CA PHE A 49 16.72 -1.54 5.31
C PHE A 49 16.55 -2.59 6.42
N LEU A 50 16.26 -3.86 6.08
CA LEU A 50 16.22 -4.93 7.07
C LEU A 50 17.64 -5.32 7.47
N ASP A 51 17.83 -5.56 8.77
CA ASP A 51 19.01 -6.23 9.28
C ASP A 51 18.93 -7.75 9.01
N ASP A 52 20.00 -8.48 9.36
CA ASP A 52 20.08 -9.92 9.11
C ASP A 52 18.94 -10.69 9.82
N GLU A 53 18.55 -10.28 11.04
CA GLU A 53 17.47 -10.91 11.81
C GLU A 53 16.09 -10.66 11.18
N GLY A 54 15.81 -9.42 10.74
CA GLY A 54 14.59 -9.07 10.03
C GLY A 54 14.49 -9.80 8.70
N LEU A 55 15.59 -9.88 7.94
CA LEU A 55 15.67 -10.62 6.69
C LEU A 55 15.44 -12.12 6.91
N ASP A 56 16.08 -12.72 7.92
CA ASP A 56 15.89 -14.12 8.30
C ASP A 56 14.44 -14.43 8.61
N THR A 57 13.78 -13.55 9.38
CA THR A 57 12.37 -13.69 9.74
C THR A 57 11.48 -13.76 8.50
N VAL A 58 11.63 -12.82 7.56
CA VAL A 58 10.81 -12.78 6.34
C VAL A 58 11.10 -13.99 5.44
N VAL A 59 12.35 -14.44 5.36
CA VAL A 59 12.73 -15.64 4.59
C VAL A 59 12.13 -16.90 5.21
N ILE A 60 12.18 -17.06 6.54
CA ILE A 60 11.57 -18.20 7.24
C ILE A 60 10.06 -18.21 7.05
N ASP A 61 9.41 -17.04 7.17
CA ASP A 61 7.97 -16.90 6.93
C ASP A 61 7.60 -17.30 5.49
N PHE A 62 8.41 -16.91 4.51
CA PHE A 62 8.21 -17.31 3.11
C PHE A 62 8.39 -18.82 2.92
N ILE A 63 9.46 -19.42 3.46
CA ILE A 63 9.72 -20.86 3.36
C ILE A 63 8.57 -21.65 4.00
N SER A 64 8.07 -21.18 5.15
CA SER A 64 6.92 -21.78 5.83
C SER A 64 5.64 -21.65 5.00
N PHE A 65 5.38 -20.47 4.44
CA PHE A 65 4.20 -20.20 3.61
C PHE A 65 4.17 -21.05 2.33
N THR A 66 5.33 -21.26 1.71
CA THR A 66 5.45 -21.96 0.43
C THR A 66 5.74 -23.45 0.54
N GLU A 67 5.87 -23.99 1.75
CA GLU A 67 6.35 -25.35 1.99
C GLU A 67 7.69 -25.62 1.29
N ASN A 68 8.61 -24.65 1.37
CA ASN A 68 9.95 -24.71 0.78
C ASN A 68 9.98 -24.77 -0.77
N LYS A 69 8.91 -24.32 -1.44
CA LYS A 69 8.82 -24.22 -2.91
C LYS A 69 9.05 -22.79 -3.37
N ILE A 70 9.57 -22.61 -4.58
CA ILE A 70 9.74 -21.28 -5.16
C ILE A 70 9.26 -21.23 -6.61
N ASN A 71 8.46 -20.21 -6.89
CA ASN A 71 8.13 -19.72 -8.23
C ASN A 71 7.62 -18.28 -8.09
N ARG A 72 7.47 -17.57 -9.21
CA ARG A 72 7.01 -16.17 -9.21
C ARG A 72 5.64 -16.03 -8.55
N SER A 73 4.70 -16.91 -8.88
CA SER A 73 3.33 -16.86 -8.38
C SER A 73 3.28 -16.87 -6.85
N LEU A 74 4.06 -17.75 -6.21
CA LEU A 74 4.15 -17.90 -4.76
C LEU A 74 4.77 -16.66 -4.09
N VAL A 75 5.77 -16.03 -4.72
CA VAL A 75 6.37 -14.79 -4.21
C VAL A 75 5.35 -13.66 -4.19
N ILE A 76 4.57 -13.51 -5.27
CA ILE A 76 3.50 -12.50 -5.34
C ILE A 76 2.38 -12.79 -4.32
N GLU A 77 1.95 -14.04 -4.20
CA GLU A 77 0.92 -14.42 -3.22
C GLU A 77 1.37 -14.16 -1.78
N PHE A 78 2.63 -14.45 -1.47
CA PHE A 78 3.22 -14.15 -0.17
C PHE A 78 3.23 -12.65 0.11
N ILE A 79 3.72 -11.82 -0.82
CA ILE A 79 3.78 -10.36 -0.64
C ILE A 79 2.37 -9.75 -0.52
N ILE A 80 1.40 -10.22 -1.32
CA ILE A 80 -0.01 -9.81 -1.17
C ILE A 80 -0.54 -10.20 0.23
N THR A 81 -0.19 -11.38 0.72
CA THR A 81 -0.59 -11.82 2.07
C THR A 81 0.01 -10.91 3.15
N LEU A 82 1.26 -10.46 2.98
CA LEU A 82 1.89 -9.49 3.87
C LEU A 82 1.17 -8.13 3.82
N LEU A 83 0.85 -7.62 2.62
CA LEU A 83 0.10 -6.37 2.44
C LEU A 83 -1.25 -6.42 3.17
N LEU A 84 -2.03 -7.48 2.94
CA LEU A 84 -3.36 -7.64 3.54
C LEU A 84 -3.31 -7.74 5.07
N LYS A 85 -2.23 -8.30 5.62
CA LYS A 85 -2.00 -8.40 7.07
C LYS A 85 -1.35 -7.16 7.68
N GLY A 86 -1.00 -6.15 6.88
CA GLY A 86 -0.23 -4.98 7.34
C GLY A 86 1.18 -5.34 7.83
N LYS A 87 1.74 -6.43 7.32
CA LYS A 87 3.06 -6.98 7.68
C LYS A 87 4.10 -6.84 6.57
N GLU A 88 3.80 -6.08 5.53
CA GLU A 88 4.74 -5.86 4.44
C GLU A 88 5.86 -4.91 4.92
N PRO A 89 7.14 -5.34 4.89
CA PRO A 89 8.23 -4.58 5.52
C PRO A 89 8.43 -3.18 4.94
N LEU A 90 8.28 -3.01 3.62
CA LEU A 90 8.48 -1.73 2.97
C LEU A 90 7.39 -0.73 3.38
N LEU A 91 6.13 -1.16 3.46
CA LEU A 91 5.04 -0.29 3.95
C LEU A 91 5.27 0.13 5.40
N GLN A 92 5.76 -0.78 6.24
CA GLN A 92 6.09 -0.47 7.64
C GLN A 92 7.23 0.54 7.73
N GLU A 93 8.28 0.36 6.93
CA GLU A 93 9.41 1.28 6.85
C GLU A 93 8.98 2.66 6.34
N MET A 94 8.15 2.73 5.31
CA MET A 94 7.62 4.01 4.82
C MET A 94 6.76 4.70 5.85
N ARG A 95 5.90 3.95 6.56
CA ARG A 95 5.12 4.50 7.67
C ARG A 95 6.03 5.08 8.75
N TYR A 96 7.11 4.38 9.10
CA TYR A 96 8.09 4.88 10.05
C TYR A 96 8.76 6.17 9.54
N LYS A 97 9.28 6.19 8.31
CA LYS A 97 9.91 7.39 7.73
C LYS A 97 8.98 8.59 7.68
N LEU A 98 7.73 8.38 7.26
CA LEU A 98 6.69 9.40 7.29
C LEU A 98 6.45 9.90 8.72
N SER A 99 6.34 8.99 9.70
CA SER A 99 6.08 9.38 11.10
C SER A 99 7.17 10.27 11.69
N VAL A 100 8.43 10.11 11.29
CA VAL A 100 9.56 10.95 11.73
C VAL A 100 9.46 12.38 11.21
N GLN A 101 8.78 12.59 10.08
CA GLN A 101 8.61 13.89 9.44
C GLN A 101 7.34 14.61 9.87
N LEU A 102 6.50 13.98 10.69
CA LEU A 102 5.30 14.61 11.25
C LEU A 102 5.68 15.76 12.17
N THR A 103 5.13 16.94 11.88
CA THR A 103 5.24 18.10 12.76
C THR A 103 4.16 18.11 13.85
N GLN A 104 3.08 17.33 13.68
CA GLN A 104 1.94 17.25 14.61
C GLN A 104 1.51 15.80 14.86
N ASN A 105 1.11 15.50 16.11
CA ASN A 105 0.79 14.15 16.60
C ASN A 105 -0.62 13.65 16.21
N PHE A 106 -0.92 13.52 14.91
CA PHE A 106 -2.27 13.13 14.46
C PHE A 106 -2.35 11.90 13.54
N ASP A 107 -1.27 11.12 13.35
CA ASP A 107 -1.26 9.95 12.44
C ASP A 107 -1.79 10.25 11.01
N MET A 108 -1.78 11.53 10.64
CA MET A 108 -2.30 12.09 9.40
C MET A 108 -1.37 13.18 8.92
N MET A 109 -1.30 13.36 7.60
CA MET A 109 -0.54 14.46 6.99
C MET A 109 -1.41 15.23 6.02
N ASN A 110 -1.13 16.52 5.92
CA ASN A 110 -1.62 17.32 4.81
C ASN A 110 -0.73 17.14 3.56
N GLU A 111 -1.18 17.72 2.44
CA GLU A 111 -0.49 17.59 1.15
C GLU A 111 0.96 18.12 1.20
N LEU A 112 1.17 19.28 1.84
CA LEU A 112 2.49 19.91 1.92
C LEU A 112 3.48 19.07 2.73
N GLU A 113 3.04 18.55 3.87
CA GLU A 113 3.83 17.64 4.71
C GLU A 113 4.20 16.38 3.92
N PHE A 114 3.23 15.80 3.20
CA PHE A 114 3.48 14.60 2.42
C PHE A 114 4.41 14.83 1.23
N HIS A 115 4.31 15.95 0.52
CA HIS A 115 5.26 16.30 -0.55
C HIS A 115 6.68 16.43 -0.02
N THR A 116 6.85 17.21 1.05
CA THR A 116 8.15 17.39 1.71
C THR A 116 8.72 16.03 2.15
N ALA A 117 7.86 15.15 2.64
CA ALA A 117 8.24 13.81 3.04
C ALA A 117 8.71 12.95 1.85
N ILE A 118 7.93 12.94 0.76
CA ILE A 118 8.22 12.17 -0.45
C ILE A 118 9.50 12.64 -1.13
N GLU A 119 9.78 13.94 -1.18
CA GLU A 119 11.05 14.46 -1.74
C GLU A 119 12.28 13.86 -1.04
N ASN A 120 12.17 13.59 0.26
CA ASN A 120 13.25 12.97 1.05
C ASN A 120 13.29 11.44 0.90
N ILE A 121 12.14 10.80 0.70
CA ILE A 121 12.03 9.33 0.60
C ILE A 121 12.36 8.85 -0.81
N ALA A 122 11.78 9.50 -1.82
CA ALA A 122 11.85 9.16 -3.22
C ALA A 122 12.02 10.44 -4.07
N TYR A 123 13.25 10.96 -4.12
CA TYR A 123 13.60 12.21 -4.79
C TYR A 123 13.36 12.23 -6.31
N THR A 124 13.09 11.07 -6.90
CA THR A 124 12.75 10.91 -8.32
C THR A 124 11.25 11.01 -8.61
N ALA A 125 10.40 11.12 -7.58
CA ALA A 125 8.96 11.15 -7.73
C ALA A 125 8.47 12.41 -8.48
N ASP A 126 7.55 12.23 -9.43
CA ASP A 126 6.92 13.33 -10.15
C ASP A 126 5.85 14.01 -9.26
N GLU A 127 6.08 15.27 -8.93
CA GLU A 127 5.22 16.11 -8.08
C GLU A 127 3.74 16.08 -8.51
N ARG A 128 3.45 16.11 -9.82
CA ARG A 128 2.06 16.08 -10.34
C ARG A 128 1.41 14.73 -10.10
N PHE A 129 2.17 13.64 -10.12
CA PHE A 129 1.66 12.34 -9.75
C PHE A 129 1.48 12.25 -8.23
N VAL A 130 2.41 12.77 -7.43
CA VAL A 130 2.29 12.79 -5.96
C VAL A 130 1.00 13.50 -5.53
N SER A 131 0.72 14.71 -6.01
CA SER A 131 -0.54 15.43 -5.72
C SER A 131 -1.78 14.65 -6.15
N ARG A 132 -1.74 13.99 -7.32
CA ARG A 132 -2.89 13.19 -7.78
C ARG A 132 -3.16 11.99 -6.88
N PHE A 133 -2.13 11.29 -6.42
CA PHE A 133 -2.27 10.19 -5.48
C PHE A 133 -2.76 10.68 -4.12
N PHE A 134 -2.24 11.80 -3.63
CA PHE A 134 -2.68 12.43 -2.38
C PHE A 134 -4.18 12.78 -2.41
N HIS A 135 -4.62 13.58 -3.38
CA HIS A 135 -6.03 13.97 -3.48
C HIS A 135 -6.96 12.79 -3.73
N ARG A 136 -6.47 11.73 -4.38
CA ARG A 136 -7.25 10.49 -4.52
C ARG A 136 -7.44 9.81 -3.17
N ALA A 137 -6.37 9.67 -2.39
CA ALA A 137 -6.45 9.09 -1.05
C ALA A 137 -7.34 9.94 -0.13
N GLU A 138 -7.20 11.27 -0.18
CA GLU A 138 -8.07 12.23 0.52
C GLU A 138 -9.55 12.02 0.18
N ARG A 139 -9.87 11.88 -1.11
CA ARG A 139 -11.25 11.61 -1.54
C ARG A 139 -11.81 10.29 -1.06
N HIS A 140 -10.95 9.28 -0.94
CA HIS A 140 -11.33 8.00 -0.34
C HIS A 140 -11.51 8.10 1.18
N SER A 141 -10.78 8.99 1.85
CA SER A 141 -10.88 9.27 3.29
C SER A 141 -12.01 10.25 3.67
N HIS A 142 -12.66 10.94 2.73
CA HIS A 142 -13.76 11.88 3.03
C HIS A 142 -14.96 11.26 3.76
N TRP A 143 -15.06 9.94 3.81
CA TRP A 143 -16.07 9.24 4.61
C TRP A 143 -15.91 9.51 6.12
N ASP A 144 -14.72 9.96 6.55
CA ASP A 144 -14.39 10.30 7.93
C ASP A 144 -14.55 11.81 8.26
N ASN A 145 -15.16 12.61 7.38
CA ASN A 145 -15.34 14.07 7.51
C ASN A 145 -14.06 14.91 7.65
N LEU A 146 -12.90 14.37 7.30
CA LEU A 146 -11.63 15.07 7.32
C LEU A 146 -11.34 15.66 5.93
N GLN A 147 -11.09 16.97 5.86
CA GLN A 147 -10.68 17.68 4.65
C GLN A 147 -9.24 18.18 4.81
N GLY A 148 -8.43 18.03 3.77
CA GLY A 148 -7.04 18.47 3.73
C GLY A 148 -6.04 17.51 4.38
N PHE A 149 -6.49 16.35 4.88
CA PHE A 149 -5.65 15.38 5.60
C PHE A 149 -5.91 13.95 5.13
N VAL A 150 -4.86 13.14 5.13
CA VAL A 150 -4.91 11.72 4.77
C VAL A 150 -4.23 10.90 5.86
N LEU A 151 -4.81 9.74 6.19
CA LEU A 151 -4.22 8.78 7.12
C LEU A 151 -2.83 8.33 6.66
N MET A 152 -1.87 8.31 7.59
CA MET A 152 -0.50 7.93 7.31
C MET A 152 -0.37 6.51 6.75
N THR A 153 -1.27 5.60 7.09
CA THR A 153 -1.29 4.25 6.50
C THR A 153 -1.49 4.27 4.98
N LYS A 154 -2.37 5.15 4.46
CA LYS A 154 -2.56 5.35 3.03
C LYS A 154 -1.38 6.02 2.37
N LEU A 155 -0.80 7.00 3.06
CA LEU A 155 0.37 7.71 2.57
C LEU A 155 1.59 6.79 2.52
N ALA A 156 1.70 5.82 3.44
CA ALA A 156 2.74 4.80 3.43
C ALA A 156 2.60 3.86 2.21
N ASP A 157 1.38 3.48 1.82
CA ASP A 157 1.14 2.71 0.59
C ASP A 157 1.66 3.46 -0.66
N ILE A 158 1.40 4.77 -0.73
CA ILE A 158 1.84 5.65 -1.82
C ILE A 158 3.36 5.82 -1.80
N ALA A 159 3.93 6.10 -0.63
CA ALA A 159 5.38 6.25 -0.46
C ALA A 159 6.13 4.96 -0.82
N ALA A 160 5.59 3.80 -0.45
CA ALA A 160 6.18 2.50 -0.76
C ALA A 160 6.24 2.26 -2.28
N PHE A 161 5.18 2.62 -3.00
CA PHE A 161 5.19 2.58 -4.46
C PHE A 161 6.31 3.44 -5.07
N TYR A 162 6.44 4.70 -4.66
CA TYR A 162 7.50 5.58 -5.18
C TYR A 162 8.90 5.12 -4.80
N TYR A 163 9.11 4.76 -3.53
CA TYR A 163 10.38 4.25 -3.05
C TYR A 163 10.80 2.99 -3.80
N PHE A 164 9.87 2.05 -3.99
CA PHE A 164 10.16 0.83 -4.73
C PHE A 164 10.49 1.11 -6.21
N THR A 165 9.78 2.05 -6.84
CA THR A 165 10.06 2.46 -8.22
C THR A 165 11.50 2.98 -8.33
N GLN A 166 11.89 3.92 -7.46
CA GLN A 166 13.24 4.45 -7.42
C GLN A 166 14.29 3.37 -7.12
N LEU A 167 14.02 2.50 -6.15
CA LEU A 167 14.92 1.41 -5.78
C LEU A 167 15.23 0.53 -7.00
N ILE A 168 14.22 0.16 -7.79
CA ILE A 168 14.38 -0.65 -9.00
C ILE A 168 15.15 0.11 -10.09
N GLU A 169 14.90 1.41 -10.27
CA GLU A 169 15.63 2.25 -11.23
C GLU A 169 17.11 2.43 -10.87
N GLU A 170 17.44 2.48 -9.58
CA GLU A 170 18.81 2.63 -9.07
C GLU A 170 19.62 1.33 -9.09
N LEU A 171 19.00 0.19 -9.43
CA LEU A 171 19.71 -1.09 -9.55
C LEU A 171 20.73 -1.04 -10.70
N LYS A 172 22.01 -0.84 -10.35
CA LYS A 172 23.14 -0.79 -11.29
C LYS A 172 23.38 -2.11 -12.03
N GLU A 173 23.12 -3.24 -11.39
CA GLU A 173 23.26 -4.57 -11.99
C GLU A 173 21.88 -5.22 -12.13
N PRO A 174 21.59 -5.92 -13.24
CA PRO A 174 20.37 -6.68 -13.38
C PRO A 174 20.15 -7.65 -12.22
N LEU A 175 18.91 -7.68 -11.72
CA LEU A 175 18.54 -8.51 -10.58
C LEU A 175 18.89 -10.00 -10.76
N ASN A 176 18.66 -10.53 -11.97
CA ASN A 176 19.01 -11.91 -12.32
C ASN A 176 20.50 -12.17 -12.16
N GLU A 177 21.35 -11.23 -12.57
CA GLU A 177 22.79 -11.39 -12.48
C GLU A 177 23.25 -11.43 -11.02
N LYS A 178 22.68 -10.59 -10.15
CA LYS A 178 22.99 -10.63 -8.71
C LYS A 178 22.59 -11.97 -8.09
N ILE A 179 21.39 -12.45 -8.39
CA ILE A 179 20.89 -13.74 -7.87
C ILE A 179 21.77 -14.89 -8.38
N GLN A 180 22.07 -14.91 -9.68
CA GLN A 180 22.90 -15.96 -10.28
C GLN A 180 24.36 -15.92 -9.81
N LYS A 181 24.95 -14.73 -9.59
CA LYS A 181 26.29 -14.60 -9.00
C LYS A 181 26.32 -15.23 -7.61
N GLU A 182 25.35 -14.90 -6.76
CA GLU A 182 25.29 -15.43 -5.40
C GLU A 182 25.04 -16.94 -5.39
N TYR A 183 24.15 -17.43 -6.26
CA TYR A 183 23.94 -18.87 -6.45
C TYR A 183 25.24 -19.60 -6.81
N ASN A 184 25.99 -19.07 -7.78
CA ASN A 184 27.26 -19.67 -8.21
C ASN A 184 28.32 -19.66 -7.10
N LEU A 185 28.37 -18.59 -6.30
CA LEU A 185 29.24 -18.52 -5.11
C LEU A 185 28.85 -19.60 -4.11
N ARG A 186 27.57 -19.69 -3.72
CA ARG A 186 27.09 -20.73 -2.80
C ARG A 186 27.42 -22.13 -3.32
N LYS A 187 27.17 -22.42 -4.59
CA LYS A 187 27.51 -23.71 -5.22
C LYS A 187 29.01 -24.05 -5.17
N LYS A 188 29.87 -23.03 -5.26
CA LYS A 188 31.33 -23.18 -5.16
C LYS A 188 31.77 -23.50 -3.72
N TYR A 189 31.14 -22.89 -2.72
CA TYR A 189 31.44 -23.12 -1.30
C TYR A 189 30.77 -24.40 -0.75
N ASP A 190 29.54 -24.71 -1.17
CA ASP A 190 28.73 -25.88 -0.77
C ASP A 190 29.12 -27.17 -1.52
N GLY A 191 30.27 -27.21 -2.18
CA GLY A 191 30.85 -28.44 -2.74
C GLY A 191 31.11 -29.55 -1.71
N ILE A 192 30.85 -29.30 -0.42
CA ILE A 192 31.18 -30.17 0.73
C ILE A 192 29.94 -30.78 1.42
N ASP A 193 28.73 -30.20 1.31
CA ASP A 193 27.56 -30.59 2.14
C ASP A 193 26.28 -30.93 1.33
N ARG A 194 26.42 -31.55 0.17
CA ARG A 194 25.30 -31.75 -0.78
C ARG A 194 24.20 -32.73 -0.33
N GLU A 195 24.38 -33.50 0.74
CA GLU A 195 23.40 -34.55 1.13
C GLU A 195 22.38 -34.13 2.19
N ARG A 196 22.47 -32.94 2.81
CA ARG A 196 21.56 -32.57 3.92
C ARG A 196 20.31 -31.75 3.56
N ARG A 197 20.23 -31.10 2.39
CA ARG A 197 19.07 -30.25 2.00
C ARG A 197 18.19 -30.89 0.93
N ALA A 198 17.80 -32.15 1.12
CA ALA A 198 16.77 -32.80 0.32
C ALA A 198 15.43 -32.07 0.55
N GLY A 199 14.93 -31.36 -0.47
CA GLY A 199 13.64 -30.65 -0.43
C GLY A 199 13.52 -29.40 -1.32
N LYS A 200 14.51 -29.07 -2.15
CA LYS A 200 14.45 -27.93 -3.09
C LYS A 200 13.58 -28.31 -4.30
N GLN A 201 12.41 -27.68 -4.45
CA GLN A 201 11.59 -27.80 -5.65
C GLN A 201 11.30 -26.41 -6.22
N VAL A 202 11.99 -26.07 -7.31
CA VAL A 202 11.51 -25.05 -8.23
C VAL A 202 10.36 -25.67 -9.00
N LEU A 203 9.18 -25.03 -8.96
CA LEU A 203 8.03 -25.49 -9.75
C LEU A 203 8.07 -24.85 -11.14
N ASP A 204 7.96 -25.67 -12.18
CA ASP A 204 7.69 -25.21 -13.54
C ASP A 204 6.32 -24.53 -13.60
N GLU A 205 6.28 -23.30 -14.10
CA GLU A 205 5.03 -22.55 -14.22
C GLU A 205 4.21 -23.02 -15.43
N HIS A 206 3.10 -23.71 -15.15
CA HIS A 206 1.91 -23.77 -16.03
C HIS A 206 0.80 -22.89 -15.46
N THR A 207 1.09 -21.64 -15.14
CA THR A 207 0.12 -20.71 -14.56
C THR A 207 -0.22 -19.60 -15.54
N ASN A 208 -1.45 -19.65 -16.06
CA ASN A 208 -2.14 -18.52 -16.67
C ASN A 208 -2.47 -17.47 -15.59
N LEU A 209 -1.45 -16.89 -14.95
CA LEU A 209 -1.63 -15.59 -14.32
C LEU A 209 -2.05 -14.64 -15.45
N LEU A 210 -3.20 -13.99 -15.28
CA LEU A 210 -3.78 -13.07 -16.25
C LEU A 210 -2.67 -12.20 -16.83
N LYS A 211 -2.32 -12.38 -18.12
CA LYS A 211 -1.22 -11.62 -18.75
C LYS A 211 -1.34 -10.17 -18.33
N TYR A 212 -0.33 -9.70 -17.64
CA TYR A 212 -0.33 -8.49 -16.82
C TYR A 212 -0.69 -7.19 -17.56
N SER A 213 -0.49 -7.16 -18.88
CA SER A 213 -1.04 -6.11 -19.75
C SER A 213 -2.57 -5.97 -19.64
N LYS A 214 -3.28 -7.05 -19.30
CA LYS A 214 -4.71 -7.05 -18.97
C LYS A 214 -4.99 -6.51 -17.56
N LEU A 215 -4.13 -6.73 -16.56
CA LEU A 215 -4.30 -6.15 -15.22
C LEU A 215 -4.01 -4.65 -15.20
N LYS A 216 -3.03 -4.17 -15.97
CA LYS A 216 -2.76 -2.73 -16.13
C LYS A 216 -3.94 -2.00 -16.78
N SER A 217 -4.58 -2.61 -17.78
CA SER A 217 -5.79 -2.07 -18.41
C SER A 217 -7.03 -2.25 -17.53
N LEU A 218 -7.23 -3.40 -16.88
CA LEU A 218 -8.37 -3.66 -16.00
C LEU A 218 -8.29 -2.87 -14.68
N GLY A 219 -7.11 -2.68 -14.08
CA GLY A 219 -6.96 -1.96 -12.81
C GLY A 219 -7.28 -0.47 -12.94
N ILE A 220 -6.80 0.17 -14.02
CA ILE A 220 -7.11 1.57 -14.32
C ILE A 220 -8.58 1.71 -14.74
N ILE A 221 -9.07 0.82 -15.62
CA ILE A 221 -10.45 0.90 -16.15
C ILE A 221 -11.48 0.52 -15.09
N LEU A 222 -11.33 -0.61 -14.38
CA LEU A 222 -12.26 -0.99 -13.31
C LEU A 222 -12.20 -0.03 -12.14
N TYR A 223 -11.03 0.47 -11.72
CA TYR A 223 -11.02 1.39 -10.57
C TYR A 223 -11.68 2.72 -10.95
N GLU A 224 -11.37 3.31 -12.11
CA GLU A 224 -12.06 4.53 -12.55
C GLU A 224 -13.56 4.32 -12.83
N TYR A 225 -13.95 3.23 -13.49
CA TYR A 225 -15.38 2.96 -13.78
C TYR A 225 -16.17 2.47 -12.58
N VAL A 226 -15.64 1.58 -11.74
CA VAL A 226 -16.36 1.01 -10.59
C VAL A 226 -16.46 2.05 -9.49
N ILE A 227 -15.43 2.88 -9.25
CA ILE A 227 -15.60 4.05 -8.38
C ILE A 227 -16.57 5.01 -8.99
N PHE A 228 -16.49 5.35 -10.29
CA PHE A 228 -17.46 6.28 -10.87
C PHE A 228 -18.91 5.75 -10.79
N ILE A 229 -19.13 4.44 -11.02
CA ILE A 229 -20.45 3.81 -10.96
C ILE A 229 -20.93 3.66 -9.52
N ILE A 230 -20.11 3.16 -8.60
CA ILE A 230 -20.46 3.04 -7.17
C ILE A 230 -20.67 4.44 -6.58
N PHE A 231 -19.80 5.42 -6.87
CA PHE A 231 -19.96 6.80 -6.39
C PHE A 231 -21.18 7.49 -6.99
N SER A 232 -21.46 7.32 -8.29
CA SER A 232 -22.68 7.87 -8.90
C SER A 232 -23.94 7.22 -8.34
N SER A 233 -23.92 5.89 -8.15
CA SER A 233 -25.07 5.13 -7.67
C SER A 233 -25.31 5.35 -6.17
N CYS A 234 -24.27 5.35 -5.34
CA CYS A 234 -24.37 5.63 -3.91
C CYS A 234 -24.75 7.09 -3.64
N LYS A 235 -24.27 8.06 -4.43
CA LYS A 235 -24.72 9.46 -4.34
C LYS A 235 -26.20 9.60 -4.73
N LEU A 236 -26.65 8.92 -5.78
CA LEU A 236 -28.07 8.89 -6.17
C LEU A 236 -28.95 8.22 -5.11
N ILE A 237 -28.48 7.12 -4.51
CA ILE A 237 -29.20 6.42 -3.43
C ILE A 237 -29.22 7.29 -2.16
N PHE A 238 -28.12 7.94 -1.81
CA PHE A 238 -28.05 8.82 -0.64
C PHE A 238 -28.92 10.08 -0.82
N GLU A 239 -28.88 10.72 -1.99
CA GLU A 239 -29.73 11.89 -2.25
C GLU A 239 -31.22 11.54 -2.42
N SER A 240 -31.56 10.34 -2.89
CA SER A 240 -32.97 9.92 -3.01
C SER A 240 -33.57 9.41 -1.70
N ILE A 241 -32.76 8.81 -0.81
CA ILE A 241 -33.25 8.20 0.44
C ILE A 241 -33.06 9.14 1.65
N PHE A 242 -31.95 9.87 1.74
CA PHE A 242 -31.61 10.61 2.97
C PHE A 242 -31.86 12.12 2.88
N ARG A 243 -31.80 12.73 1.69
CA ARG A 243 -32.07 14.17 1.51
C ARG A 243 -33.50 14.59 1.92
N PRO A 244 -34.57 13.85 1.58
CA PRO A 244 -35.93 14.19 2.01
C PRO A 244 -36.10 14.09 3.53
N THR A 245 -35.35 13.19 4.17
CA THR A 245 -35.42 12.92 5.62
C THR A 245 -34.72 14.00 6.43
N ILE A 246 -33.65 14.60 5.89
CA ILE A 246 -32.92 15.70 6.53
C ILE A 246 -33.66 17.04 6.37
N GLU A 247 -34.32 17.29 5.24
CA GLU A 247 -35.14 18.50 5.01
C GLU A 247 -36.48 18.49 5.77
N GLN A 248 -36.86 17.36 6.37
CA GLN A 248 -38.06 17.22 7.21
C GLN A 248 -37.76 17.28 8.72
N LEU A 249 -36.50 17.38 9.13
CA LEU A 249 -36.17 17.59 10.54
C LEU A 249 -36.55 19.03 10.93
N PRO A 250 -37.36 19.23 11.99
CA PRO A 250 -37.73 20.56 12.42
C PRO A 250 -36.48 21.34 12.86
N ASP A 251 -36.42 22.58 12.38
CA ASP A 251 -35.34 23.55 12.58
C ASP A 251 -35.25 23.94 14.08
N GLU A 252 -34.63 23.10 14.92
CA GLU A 252 -34.50 23.33 16.37
C GLU A 252 -33.72 24.62 16.70
N ARG A 253 -33.05 25.23 15.72
CA ARG A 253 -32.40 26.55 15.87
C ARG A 253 -33.38 27.73 15.95
N LYS A 254 -34.68 27.56 15.66
CA LYS A 254 -35.67 28.65 15.82
C LYS A 254 -36.29 28.73 17.21
N ASN A 255 -36.20 27.70 18.05
CA ASN A 255 -36.79 27.71 19.39
C ASN A 255 -35.84 28.22 20.50
N LEU A 256 -34.53 28.34 20.23
CA LEU A 256 -33.57 28.90 21.19
C LEU A 256 -33.56 30.44 21.24
N ASN A 257 -34.11 31.11 20.22
CA ASN A 257 -34.22 32.58 20.20
C ASN A 257 -35.54 33.10 20.77
N ALA A 258 -36.51 32.23 21.09
CA ALA A 258 -37.79 32.63 21.68
C ALA A 258 -37.78 32.59 23.22
N SER A 259 -36.86 31.82 23.84
CA SER A 259 -36.76 31.65 25.30
C SER A 259 -35.76 32.61 25.99
N ALA A 260 -35.09 33.48 25.24
CA ALA A 260 -34.12 34.46 25.77
C ALA A 260 -34.70 35.88 25.94
N SER A 261 -36.02 36.03 26.04
CA SER A 261 -36.68 37.36 26.13
C SER A 261 -37.51 37.60 27.40
N PHE A 262 -37.38 36.77 28.44
CA PHE A 262 -37.99 37.04 29.75
C PHE A 262 -37.01 36.72 30.87
N GLU A 263 -36.15 37.67 31.22
CA GLU A 263 -35.56 37.86 32.56
C GLU A 263 -34.62 39.07 32.49
N ASN A 264 -35.20 40.27 32.62
CA ASN A 264 -34.48 41.50 32.94
C ASN A 264 -35.51 42.52 33.46
N GLU A 265 -36.06 42.28 34.65
CA GLU A 265 -36.64 43.34 35.47
C GLU A 265 -36.21 43.15 36.93
N ASP A 266 -35.59 44.22 37.44
CA ASP A 266 -35.55 44.68 38.83
C ASP A 266 -34.61 44.02 39.84
N ILE A 267 -33.39 44.57 39.92
CA ILE A 267 -32.75 44.87 41.22
C ILE A 267 -32.21 46.30 41.18
N SER A 268 -32.99 47.24 41.73
CA SER A 268 -32.54 48.61 42.06
C SER A 268 -31.64 48.61 43.32
N PRO A 269 -30.64 49.50 43.41
CA PRO A 269 -29.76 49.60 44.57
C PRO A 269 -30.30 50.63 45.58
N SER A 270 -30.28 50.25 46.86
CA SER A 270 -30.24 51.16 48.01
C SER A 270 -29.57 50.47 49.17
#